data_AF-A0A942FJN9-F1
#
_entry.id   AF-A0A942FJN9-F1
#
_cell.length_a   1.000
_cell.length_b   1.000
_cell.length_c   1.000
_cell.angle_alpha   90.00
_cell.angle_beta   90.00
_cell.angle_gamma   90.00
#
_symmetry.space_group_name_H-M   'P 1'
#
loop_
_entity.id
_entity.type
_entity.pdbx_description
1 polymer ?
#
loop_
_entity_poly.entity_id
_entity_poly.type
_entity_poly.pdbx_seq_one_letter_code
_entity_poly.pdbx_strand_id
1 'polypeptide(L)'
;MFVEYVGLEQDVASEIEARREDRSETKNDILRRLFGGQPMPKSAGKHPPHLDFGQGIKLAVGERLYLFLTKPRGVDQKPDGLAEVRADGLYLEGNKVDPSKGSSLAPAMHVIQARLNHRNSKGELVPLSAFQKWYVVRDGKLVPLDQLKDPKLRRRRQPKASTVDVKALLAELGIE
;
A
#
# COMPACT_ATOMS: atom_id res chain seq x y z
N MET A 1 2.98 20.82 -34.95
CA MET A 1 2.86 19.79 -33.90
C MET A 1 4.02 20.00 -32.94
N PHE A 2 3.75 20.43 -31.70
CA PHE A 2 4.79 20.82 -30.75
C PHE A 2 5.37 19.57 -30.07
N VAL A 3 6.62 19.22 -30.42
CA VAL A 3 7.29 17.96 -30.04
C VAL A 3 7.58 17.88 -28.53
N GLU A 4 7.46 18.98 -27.77
CA GLU A 4 7.79 19.08 -26.34
C GLU A 4 6.60 18.89 -25.37
N TYR A 5 5.41 18.56 -25.88
CA TYR A 5 4.18 18.38 -25.08
C TYR A 5 3.60 16.95 -25.16
N VAL A 6 4.47 15.94 -25.29
CA VAL A 6 4.06 14.53 -25.30
C VAL A 6 3.34 14.19 -23.99
N GLY A 7 2.07 13.80 -24.08
CA GLY A 7 1.23 13.40 -22.96
C GLY A 7 0.27 14.47 -22.41
N LEU A 8 0.23 15.67 -22.99
CA LEU A 8 -0.80 16.67 -22.70
C LEU A 8 -1.87 16.64 -23.81
N GLU A 9 -3.13 16.81 -23.41
CA GLU A 9 -4.21 17.02 -24.37
C GLU A 9 -3.91 18.25 -25.23
N GLN A 10 -4.24 18.17 -26.53
CA GLN A 10 -3.87 19.16 -27.54
C GLN A 10 -4.32 20.57 -27.17
N ASP A 11 -5.47 20.69 -26.52
CA ASP A 11 -6.04 21.96 -26.07
C ASP A 11 -5.20 22.60 -24.97
N VAL A 12 -4.70 21.79 -24.02
CA VAL A 12 -3.81 22.23 -22.93
C VAL A 12 -2.45 22.67 -23.47
N ALA A 13 -1.89 21.91 -24.42
CA ALA A 13 -0.63 22.26 -25.06
C ALA A 13 -0.74 23.57 -25.85
N SER A 14 -1.85 23.77 -26.55
CA SER A 14 -2.12 24.99 -27.31
C SER A 14 -2.32 26.20 -26.39
N GLU A 15 -2.96 26.02 -25.24
CA GLU A 15 -3.16 27.10 -24.28
C GLU A 15 -1.85 27.51 -23.58
N ILE A 16 -0.94 26.57 -23.31
CA ILE A 16 0.39 26.90 -22.75
C ILE A 16 1.21 27.69 -23.78
N GLU A 17 1.22 27.24 -25.04
CA GLU A 17 1.97 27.92 -26.10
C GLU A 17 1.38 29.29 -26.46
N ALA A 18 0.07 29.48 -26.38
CA ALA A 18 -0.57 30.78 -26.59
C ALA A 18 -0.10 31.85 -25.60
N ARG A 19 0.47 31.44 -24.46
CA ARG A 19 0.98 32.33 -23.42
C ARG A 19 2.47 32.60 -23.53
N ARG A 20 3.16 32.08 -24.55
CA ARG A 20 4.57 32.37 -24.84
C ARG A 20 4.75 33.85 -25.18
N GLU A 21 5.67 34.50 -24.48
CA GLU A 21 5.98 35.92 -24.70
C GLU A 21 7.19 36.10 -25.60
N ASP A 22 8.14 35.16 -25.57
CA ASP A 22 9.35 35.18 -26.42
C ASP A 22 9.55 33.83 -27.14
N ARG A 23 10.07 33.90 -28.37
CA ARG A 23 10.40 32.75 -29.19
C ARG A 23 11.53 31.91 -28.61
N SER A 24 12.41 32.48 -27.77
CA SER A 24 13.45 31.74 -27.05
C SER A 24 13.03 31.18 -25.68
N GLU A 25 11.81 31.49 -25.22
CA GLU A 25 11.32 31.06 -23.90
C GLU A 25 11.22 29.53 -23.85
N THR A 26 11.70 28.85 -22.79
CA THR A 26 11.48 27.40 -22.70
C THR A 26 10.10 27.12 -22.13
N LYS A 27 9.55 25.92 -22.37
CA LYS A 27 8.29 25.48 -21.74
C LYS A 27 8.31 25.65 -20.21
N ASN A 28 9.46 25.40 -19.58
CA ASN A 28 9.61 25.52 -18.13
C ASN A 28 9.56 26.99 -17.68
N ASP A 29 10.02 27.92 -18.52
CA ASP A 29 9.94 29.36 -18.25
C ASP A 29 8.50 29.86 -18.36
N ILE A 30 7.76 29.42 -19.38
CA ILE A 30 6.32 29.71 -19.53
C ILE A 30 5.58 29.18 -18.29
N LEU A 31 5.81 27.92 -17.89
CA LEU A 31 5.17 27.34 -16.70
C LEU A 31 5.57 28.08 -15.42
N ARG A 32 6.83 28.47 -15.25
CA ARG A 32 7.27 29.27 -14.09
C ARG A 32 6.65 30.66 -14.08
N ARG A 33 6.39 31.28 -15.22
CA ARG A 33 5.70 32.57 -15.27
C ARG A 33 4.21 32.42 -14.96
N LEU A 34 3.56 31.41 -15.53
CA LEU A 34 2.14 31.13 -15.30
C LEU A 34 1.83 30.68 -13.87
N PHE A 35 2.73 29.91 -13.25
CA PHE A 35 2.49 29.26 -11.97
C PHE A 35 3.47 29.68 -10.85
N GLY A 36 4.58 30.34 -11.16
CA GLY A 36 5.65 30.66 -10.18
C GLY A 36 5.35 31.84 -9.26
N GLY A 37 4.22 32.53 -9.45
CA GLY A 37 3.68 33.51 -8.50
C GLY A 37 2.60 32.92 -7.59
N GLN A 38 2.04 31.75 -7.92
CA GLN A 38 1.22 31.03 -6.95
C GLN A 38 2.17 30.34 -5.99
N PRO A 39 2.03 30.55 -4.66
CA PRO A 39 2.62 29.62 -3.74
C PRO A 39 2.07 28.25 -4.13
N MET A 40 2.91 27.39 -4.71
CA MET A 40 2.73 25.95 -4.58
C MET A 40 2.30 25.77 -3.13
N PRO A 41 1.11 25.23 -2.83
CA PRO A 41 0.67 25.11 -1.45
C PRO A 41 1.81 24.41 -0.74
N LYS A 42 2.57 25.18 0.07
CA LYS A 42 3.44 24.61 1.07
C LYS A 42 2.46 23.77 1.83
N SER A 43 2.54 22.46 1.64
CA SER A 43 1.81 21.48 2.41
C SER A 43 2.17 21.78 3.86
N ALA A 44 1.43 22.70 4.48
CA ALA A 44 1.43 22.92 5.90
C ALA A 44 1.06 21.54 6.43
N GLY A 45 2.03 20.91 7.09
CA GLY A 45 2.05 19.49 7.42
C GLY A 45 0.90 19.04 8.31
N LYS A 46 -0.32 19.03 7.76
CA LYS A 46 -1.36 18.10 8.16
C LYS A 46 -1.04 16.85 7.37
N HIS A 47 -0.25 15.97 7.98
CA HIS A 47 -0.19 14.59 7.53
C HIS A 47 -1.62 14.15 7.19
N PRO A 48 -1.89 13.60 5.99
CA PRO A 48 -3.24 13.16 5.66
C PRO A 48 -3.75 12.29 6.81
N PRO A 49 -5.04 12.35 7.17
CA PRO A 49 -5.55 11.50 8.23
C PRO A 49 -5.13 10.06 7.93
N HIS A 50 -4.43 9.43 8.88
CA HIS A 50 -4.00 8.05 8.74
C HIS A 50 -4.98 7.17 9.50
N LEU A 51 -5.30 6.02 8.93
CA LEU A 51 -5.98 4.94 9.63
C LEU A 51 -4.98 3.84 9.97
N ASP A 52 -5.09 3.30 11.19
CA ASP A 52 -4.35 2.12 11.61
C ASP A 52 -5.14 0.86 11.25
N PHE A 53 -4.56 0.01 10.41
CA PHE A 53 -5.15 -1.26 9.99
C PHE A 53 -4.64 -2.48 10.80
N GLY A 54 -4.00 -2.19 11.93
CA GLY A 54 -3.42 -3.14 12.87
C GLY A 54 -1.91 -3.25 12.73
N GLN A 55 -1.24 -3.66 13.82
CA GLN A 55 0.23 -3.86 13.89
C GLN A 55 1.03 -2.58 13.56
N GLY A 56 0.44 -1.40 13.81
CA GLY A 56 1.06 -0.10 13.58
C GLY A 56 1.11 0.33 12.11
N ILE A 57 0.35 -0.33 11.24
CA ILE A 57 0.34 -0.02 9.81
C ILE A 57 -0.59 1.17 9.58
N LYS A 58 0.02 2.34 9.40
CA LYS A 58 -0.66 3.59 9.12
C LYS A 58 -0.76 3.82 7.62
N LEU A 59 -1.98 3.83 7.11
CA LEU A 59 -2.27 4.14 5.71
C LEU A 59 -2.99 5.48 5.61
N ALA A 60 -2.64 6.27 4.61
CA ALA A 60 -3.25 7.58 4.40
C ALA A 60 -4.66 7.43 3.80
N VAL A 61 -5.60 8.29 4.18
CA VAL A 61 -6.87 8.39 3.46
C VAL A 61 -6.62 8.77 2.00
N GLY A 62 -7.28 8.07 1.08
CA GLY A 62 -7.06 8.13 -0.37
C GLY A 62 -6.00 7.16 -0.88
N GLU A 63 -5.27 6.47 0.00
CA GLU A 63 -4.26 5.48 -0.42
C GLU A 63 -4.94 4.24 -1.03
N ARG A 64 -4.43 3.79 -2.19
CA ARG A 64 -4.90 2.58 -2.87
C ARG A 64 -4.05 1.39 -2.45
N LEU A 65 -4.73 0.30 -2.10
CA LEU A 65 -4.13 -0.99 -1.84
C LEU A 65 -4.36 -1.93 -3.02
N TYR A 66 -3.32 -2.68 -3.33
CA TYR A 66 -3.27 -3.64 -4.42
C TYR A 66 -3.12 -5.04 -3.82
N LEU A 67 -4.09 -5.91 -4.07
CA LEU A 67 -4.01 -7.31 -3.65
C LEU A 67 -3.36 -8.14 -4.75
N PHE A 68 -2.37 -8.95 -4.36
CA PHE A 68 -1.85 -10.03 -5.19
C PHE A 68 -1.90 -11.34 -4.40
N LEU A 69 -2.70 -12.30 -4.85
CA LEU A 69 -2.83 -13.64 -4.28
C LEU A 69 -1.55 -14.46 -4.54
N THR A 70 -0.89 -14.20 -5.67
CA THR A 70 0.44 -14.72 -6.02
C THR A 70 1.52 -13.64 -5.82
N LYS A 71 2.80 -14.02 -5.88
CA LYS A 71 3.90 -13.04 -5.73
C LYS A 71 3.91 -12.09 -6.94
N PRO A 72 3.85 -10.76 -6.74
CA PRO A 72 3.89 -9.82 -7.85
C PRO A 72 5.26 -9.81 -8.54
N ARG A 73 5.27 -9.62 -9.86
CA ARG A 73 6.48 -9.51 -10.71
C ARG A 73 6.94 -8.07 -10.91
N GLY A 74 6.08 -7.08 -10.66
CA GLY A 74 6.37 -5.67 -10.85
C GLY A 74 5.14 -4.80 -10.62
N VAL A 75 5.33 -3.47 -10.67
CA VAL A 75 4.26 -2.47 -10.43
C VAL A 75 3.19 -2.52 -11.52
N ASP A 76 3.58 -2.85 -12.76
CA ASP A 76 2.68 -2.91 -13.91
C ASP A 76 1.81 -4.18 -13.94
N GLN A 77 2.02 -5.13 -13.02
CA GLN A 77 1.19 -6.32 -12.97
C GLN A 77 -0.22 -5.95 -12.52
N LYS A 78 -1.21 -6.43 -13.27
CA LYS A 78 -2.62 -6.30 -12.90
C LYS A 78 -2.87 -6.96 -11.51
N PRO A 79 -3.40 -6.22 -10.52
CA PRO A 79 -3.74 -6.78 -9.22
C PRO A 79 -4.99 -7.68 -9.31
N ASP A 80 -5.09 -8.63 -8.39
CA ASP A 80 -6.25 -9.51 -8.22
C ASP A 80 -7.46 -8.75 -7.62
N GLY A 81 -7.18 -7.67 -6.87
CA GLY A 81 -8.19 -6.73 -6.41
C GLY A 81 -7.60 -5.42 -5.94
N LEU A 82 -8.47 -4.42 -5.85
CA LEU A 82 -8.15 -3.04 -5.52
C LEU A 82 -9.02 -2.57 -4.36
N ALA A 83 -8.38 -2.04 -3.33
CA ALA A 83 -9.06 -1.41 -2.21
C ALA A 83 -8.58 0.04 -2.03
N GLU A 84 -9.43 0.86 -1.43
CA GLU A 84 -9.18 2.27 -1.16
C GLU A 84 -9.37 2.54 0.33
N VAL A 85 -8.43 3.27 0.93
CA VAL A 85 -8.60 3.79 2.29
C VAL A 85 -9.45 5.04 2.23
N ARG A 86 -10.59 5.05 2.92
CA ARG A 86 -11.42 6.24 3.13
C ARG A 86 -11.41 6.63 4.60
N ALA A 87 -11.90 7.82 4.92
CA ALA A 87 -11.86 8.35 6.29
C ALA A 87 -12.50 7.43 7.34
N ASP A 88 -13.45 6.58 6.93
CA ASP A 88 -14.24 5.72 7.79
C ASP A 88 -13.92 4.22 7.65
N GLY A 89 -12.92 3.83 6.85
CA GLY A 89 -12.48 2.44 6.72
C GLY A 89 -11.86 2.04 5.38
N LEU A 90 -11.79 0.74 5.15
CA LEU A 90 -11.32 0.16 3.89
C LEU A 90 -12.51 -0.11 2.97
N TYR A 91 -12.39 0.29 1.72
CA TYR A 91 -13.39 0.07 0.69
C TYR A 91 -12.83 -0.85 -0.39
N LEU A 92 -13.53 -1.94 -0.67
CA LEU A 92 -13.22 -2.85 -1.77
C LEU A 92 -14.19 -2.57 -2.91
N GLU A 93 -13.69 -2.09 -4.04
CA GLU A 93 -14.51 -1.81 -5.24
C GLU A 93 -15.74 -0.93 -4.95
N GLY A 94 -15.56 0.07 -4.09
CA GLY A 94 -16.62 1.01 -3.70
C GLY A 94 -17.49 0.56 -2.53
N ASN A 95 -17.36 -0.68 -2.06
CA ASN A 95 -18.11 -1.19 -0.90
C ASN A 95 -17.26 -1.17 0.36
N LYS A 96 -17.81 -0.65 1.45
CA LYS A 96 -17.14 -0.65 2.76
C LYS A 96 -16.96 -2.09 3.26
N VAL A 97 -15.76 -2.41 3.72
CA VAL A 97 -15.43 -3.72 4.28
C VAL A 97 -15.53 -3.67 5.79
N ASP A 98 -16.39 -4.52 6.35
CA ASP A 98 -16.52 -4.67 7.79
C ASP A 98 -15.27 -5.34 8.40
N PRO A 99 -14.70 -4.76 9.47
CA PRO A 99 -13.55 -5.33 10.14
C PRO A 99 -13.92 -6.61 10.88
N SER A 100 -13.03 -7.61 10.85
CA SER A 100 -13.12 -8.81 11.67
C SER A 100 -11.90 -8.88 12.57
N LYS A 101 -12.10 -9.11 13.88
CA LYS A 101 -11.02 -9.15 14.88
C LYS A 101 -10.11 -7.90 14.83
N GLY A 102 -10.69 -6.73 14.53
CA GLY A 102 -9.98 -5.45 14.47
C GLY A 102 -9.23 -5.18 13.16
N SER A 103 -9.39 -5.97 12.10
CA SER A 103 -8.79 -5.68 10.79
C SER A 103 -9.77 -5.94 9.64
N SER A 104 -9.84 -5.02 8.69
CA SER A 104 -10.63 -5.15 7.45
C SER A 104 -9.85 -5.77 6.29
N LEU A 105 -8.52 -5.92 6.41
CA LEU A 105 -7.66 -6.44 5.34
C LEU A 105 -7.91 -7.92 5.01
N ALA A 106 -8.09 -8.76 6.04
CA ALA A 106 -8.36 -10.18 5.84
C ALA A 106 -9.78 -10.43 5.29
N PRO A 107 -10.85 -9.81 5.82
CA PRO A 107 -12.17 -9.85 5.19
C PRO A 107 -12.16 -9.42 3.72
N ALA A 108 -11.49 -8.30 3.39
CA ALA A 108 -11.38 -7.82 2.00
C ALA A 108 -10.70 -8.85 1.09
N MET A 109 -9.62 -9.48 1.57
CA MET A 109 -8.93 -10.54 0.84
C MET A 109 -9.80 -11.77 0.61
N HIS A 110 -10.58 -12.19 1.61
CA HIS A 110 -11.48 -13.35 1.48
C HIS A 110 -12.55 -13.13 0.41
N VAL A 111 -13.10 -11.91 0.29
CA VAL A 111 -14.05 -11.55 -0.78
C VAL A 111 -13.40 -11.77 -2.15
N ILE A 112 -12.17 -11.30 -2.35
CA ILE A 112 -11.44 -11.47 -3.62
C ILE A 112 -11.09 -12.95 -3.87
N GLN A 113 -10.63 -13.69 -2.85
CA GLN A 113 -10.33 -15.12 -2.98
C GLN A 113 -11.56 -15.93 -3.35
N ALA A 114 -12.71 -15.65 -2.73
CA ALA A 114 -13.97 -16.31 -3.06
C ALA A 114 -14.40 -16.01 -4.50
N ARG A 115 -14.30 -14.74 -4.93
CA ARG A 115 -14.62 -14.31 -6.29
C ARG A 115 -13.75 -14.99 -7.35
N LEU A 116 -12.45 -15.10 -7.09
CA LEU A 116 -11.49 -15.71 -8.02
C LEU A 116 -11.39 -17.23 -7.88
N ASN A 117 -12.28 -17.85 -7.09
CA ASN A 117 -12.28 -19.27 -6.75
C ASN A 117 -10.89 -19.78 -6.29
N HIS A 118 -10.17 -18.96 -5.53
CA HIS A 118 -8.83 -19.27 -5.05
C HIS A 118 -8.89 -20.18 -3.83
N ARG A 119 -8.99 -21.49 -4.08
CA ARG A 119 -9.21 -22.54 -3.08
C ARG A 119 -8.08 -23.56 -3.06
N ASN A 120 -7.93 -24.24 -1.94
CA ASN A 120 -7.01 -25.37 -1.76
C ASN A 120 -7.62 -26.68 -2.33
N SER A 121 -6.86 -27.78 -2.25
CA SER A 121 -7.32 -29.11 -2.68
C SER A 121 -8.52 -29.66 -1.92
N LYS A 122 -8.86 -29.08 -0.76
CA LYS A 122 -10.03 -29.44 0.06
C LYS A 122 -11.25 -28.56 -0.25
N GLY A 123 -11.15 -27.62 -1.19
CA GLY A 123 -12.22 -26.68 -1.53
C GLY A 123 -12.36 -25.51 -0.55
N GLU A 124 -11.45 -25.33 0.41
CA GLU A 124 -11.44 -24.21 1.35
C GLU A 124 -10.65 -23.03 0.78
N LEU A 125 -10.88 -21.81 1.27
CA LEU A 125 -10.05 -20.65 0.89
C LEU A 125 -8.60 -20.90 1.32
N VAL A 126 -7.65 -20.56 0.45
CA VAL A 126 -6.22 -20.73 0.75
C VAL A 126 -5.84 -19.83 1.94
N PRO A 127 -5.27 -20.37 3.03
CA PRO A 127 -4.88 -19.56 4.18
C PRO A 127 -3.66 -18.70 3.82
N LEU A 128 -3.89 -17.41 3.61
CA LEU A 128 -2.85 -16.43 3.28
C LEU A 128 -2.74 -15.35 4.36
N SER A 129 -1.55 -14.76 4.48
CA SER A 129 -1.35 -13.58 5.33
C SER A 129 -1.78 -12.32 4.58
N ALA A 130 -2.87 -11.68 5.00
CA ALA A 130 -3.36 -10.45 4.38
C ALA A 130 -2.27 -9.36 4.28
N PHE A 131 -1.46 -9.17 5.33
CA PHE A 131 -0.37 -8.18 5.34
C PHE A 131 0.75 -8.46 4.32
N GLN A 132 0.92 -9.70 3.86
CA GLN A 132 1.92 -10.05 2.85
C GLN A 132 1.36 -10.00 1.42
N LYS A 133 0.04 -9.96 1.29
CA LYS A 133 -0.67 -10.02 0.00
C LYS A 133 -1.19 -8.66 -0.45
N TRP A 134 -1.44 -7.78 0.50
CA TRP A 134 -1.74 -6.38 0.25
C TRP A 134 -0.46 -5.55 0.11
N TYR A 135 -0.44 -4.70 -0.91
CA TYR A 135 0.65 -3.79 -1.25
C TYR A 135 0.12 -2.37 -1.40
N VAL A 136 0.99 -1.40 -1.20
CA VAL A 136 0.77 0.00 -1.58
C VAL A 136 1.87 0.42 -2.55
N VAL A 137 1.57 1.41 -3.40
CA VAL A 137 2.59 2.01 -4.26
C VAL A 137 3.15 3.24 -3.56
N ARG A 138 4.44 3.19 -3.20
CA ARG A 138 5.17 4.32 -2.61
C ARG A 138 6.48 4.51 -3.38
N ASP A 139 6.79 5.74 -3.76
CA ASP A 139 7.99 6.08 -4.54
C ASP A 139 8.16 5.21 -5.80
N GLY A 140 7.05 4.91 -6.48
CA GLY A 140 7.03 4.07 -7.68
C GLY A 140 7.32 2.59 -7.43
N LYS A 141 7.24 2.10 -6.19
CA LYS A 141 7.49 0.69 -5.83
C LYS A 141 6.29 0.07 -5.13
N LEU A 142 6.04 -1.21 -5.40
CA LEU A 142 5.11 -2.03 -4.63
C LEU A 142 5.73 -2.40 -3.28
N VAL A 143 5.18 -1.85 -2.21
CA VAL A 143 5.60 -2.12 -0.84
C VAL A 143 4.54 -2.98 -0.15
N PRO A 144 4.86 -4.21 0.29
CA PRO A 144 3.91 -5.03 1.05
C PRO A 144 3.62 -4.40 2.41
N LEU A 145 2.38 -4.51 2.89
CA LEU A 145 1.98 -3.94 4.18
C LEU A 145 2.81 -4.49 5.35
N ASP A 146 3.30 -5.72 5.27
CA ASP A 146 4.19 -6.32 6.29
C ASP A 146 5.49 -5.53 6.53
N GLN A 147 5.98 -4.80 5.51
CA GLN A 147 7.14 -3.92 5.64
C GLN A 147 6.81 -2.57 6.29
N LEU A 148 5.53 -2.21 6.36
CA LEU A 148 5.05 -0.97 6.97
C LEU A 148 4.73 -1.11 8.47
N LYS A 149 4.85 -2.33 9.01
CA LYS A 149 4.59 -2.60 10.44
C LYS A 149 5.58 -1.85 11.32
N ASP A 150 5.08 -1.32 12.43
CA ASP A 150 5.95 -0.71 13.44
C ASP A 150 6.91 -1.78 13.99
N PRO A 151 8.24 -1.60 13.87
CA PRO A 151 9.23 -2.53 14.40
C PRO A 151 9.07 -2.81 15.90
N LYS A 152 8.51 -1.87 16.67
CA LYS A 152 8.25 -2.01 18.11
C LYS A 152 7.06 -2.93 18.40
N LEU A 153 6.10 -3.00 17.48
CA LEU A 153 4.90 -3.84 17.57
C LEU A 153 5.06 -5.18 16.83
N ARG A 154 6.11 -5.35 16.01
CA ARG A 154 6.51 -6.67 15.52
C ARG A 154 6.78 -7.52 16.76
N ARG A 155 5.86 -8.47 17.05
CA ARG A 155 6.03 -9.48 18.09
C ARG A 155 7.47 -9.95 18.05
N ARG A 156 8.27 -9.60 19.07
CA ARG A 156 9.57 -10.23 19.28
C ARG A 156 9.24 -11.72 19.28
N ARG A 157 9.63 -12.42 18.21
CA ARG A 157 9.79 -13.87 18.29
C ARG A 157 10.84 -14.02 19.37
N GLN A 158 10.40 -14.23 20.60
CA GLN A 158 11.30 -14.74 21.62
C GLN A 158 11.88 -16.01 21.00
N PRO A 159 13.21 -16.16 20.98
CA PRO A 159 13.80 -17.44 20.61
C PRO A 159 13.07 -18.48 21.44
N LYS A 160 12.51 -19.49 20.75
CA LYS A 160 11.81 -20.61 21.38
C LYS A 160 12.72 -21.06 22.51
N ALA A 161 12.31 -20.82 23.77
CA ALA A 161 13.10 -21.23 24.91
C ALA A 161 13.42 -22.70 24.66
N SER A 162 14.71 -23.01 24.51
CA SER A 162 15.19 -24.37 24.39
C SER A 162 14.52 -25.13 25.51
N THR A 163 13.71 -26.13 25.15
CA THR A 163 13.08 -27.02 26.11
C THR A 163 14.21 -27.52 27.00
N VAL A 164 14.29 -27.02 28.22
CA VAL A 164 15.24 -27.55 29.21
C VAL A 164 14.80 -28.99 29.39
N ASP A 165 15.65 -29.92 28.98
CA ASP A 165 15.40 -31.33 29.14
C ASP A 165 15.48 -31.61 30.64
N VAL A 166 14.33 -31.61 31.31
CA VAL A 166 14.22 -31.79 32.76
C VAL A 166 14.83 -33.13 33.17
N LYS A 167 14.88 -34.13 32.28
CA LYS A 167 15.60 -35.39 32.56
C LYS A 167 17.11 -35.21 32.66
N ALA A 168 17.71 -34.36 31.83
CA ALA A 168 19.15 -34.09 31.92
C ALA A 168 19.49 -33.35 33.22
N LEU A 169 18.63 -32.43 33.66
CA LEU A 169 18.83 -31.66 34.89
C LEU A 169 18.62 -32.51 36.16
N LEU A 170 17.67 -33.46 36.13
CA LEU A 170 17.43 -34.39 37.25
C LEU A 170 18.53 -35.46 37.34
N ALA A 171 19.08 -35.90 36.21
CA ALA A 171 20.21 -36.82 36.17
C ALA A 171 21.50 -36.20 36.75
N GLU A 172 21.75 -34.91 36.52
CA GLU A 172 22.88 -34.20 37.12
C GLU A 172 22.71 -33.95 38.64
N LEU A 173 21.46 -33.90 39.12
CA LEU A 173 21.15 -33.72 40.55
C LEU A 173 20.97 -35.05 41.32
N GLY A 174 21.10 -36.19 40.65
CA GLY A 174 21.03 -37.52 41.28
C GLY A 174 19.64 -37.87 41.83
N ILE A 175 18.58 -37.31 41.24
CA ILE A 175 17.19 -37.59 41.62
C ILE A 175 16.57 -38.44 40.51
N GLU A 176 16.28 -39.71 40.82
CA GLU A 176 15.52 -40.62 39.94
C GLU A 176 14.02 -40.33 39.95
#